data_AF-A0A0S4J8Y2-F1
#
_entry.id   AF-A0A0S4J8Y2-F1
#
_cell.length_a   1.000
_cell.length_b   1.000
_cell.length_c   1.000
_cell.angle_alpha   90.00
_cell.angle_beta   90.00
_cell.angle_gamma   90.00
#
_symmetry.space_group_name_H-M   'P 1'
#
loop_
_entity.id
_entity.type
_entity.pdbx_description
1 polymer ?
#
loop_
_entity_poly.entity_id
_entity_poly.type
_entity_poly.pdbx_seq_one_letter_code
_entity_poly.pdbx_strand_id
1 'polypeptide(L)'
;MSLPLFTTLSAVHTIPSTTHFVLIRGGKAFPIASKHLYRFRYLDEWFRVQAEDDIGLLASSNVLRQVDIEEDLFTDDAVAIVAGYCRLPTYTPSADIPRDVDRFLERITEAERTFLSNVLTPTAPEQGSTTLRFSFEALKLAEFLQCDDLLALLSGFVATRLNGKTTEQMRALLMIPSGTPDEHLFTEETLYMLRAEDSWNQ
;
A
#
# COMPACT_ATOMS: atom_id res chain seq x y z
N MET A 1 41.83 1.57 -2.68
CA MET A 1 40.49 2.13 -2.45
C MET A 1 39.62 0.98 -1.91
N SER A 2 39.18 1.07 -0.66
CA SER A 2 38.48 0.00 0.05
C SER A 2 36.97 0.24 0.03
N LEU A 3 36.20 -0.81 -0.29
CA LEU A 3 34.74 -0.87 -0.12
C LEU A 3 34.38 -0.73 1.36
N PRO A 4 33.35 0.06 1.74
CA PRO A 4 32.82 0.05 3.09
C PRO A 4 31.90 -1.17 3.25
N LEU A 5 32.50 -2.30 3.58
CA LEU A 5 31.80 -3.41 4.22
C LEU A 5 31.66 -3.07 5.72
N PHE A 6 30.46 -3.29 6.27
CA PHE A 6 30.13 -3.29 7.71
C PHE A 6 29.82 -1.95 8.39
N THR A 7 28.64 -1.36 8.12
CA THR A 7 28.00 -0.46 9.11
C THR A 7 26.50 -0.73 9.38
N THR A 8 25.87 -1.74 8.76
CA THR A 8 24.44 -2.06 9.00
C THR A 8 24.20 -3.33 9.84
N LEU A 9 25.15 -3.76 10.67
CA LEU A 9 25.02 -4.97 11.49
C LEU A 9 24.05 -4.85 12.67
N SER A 10 23.65 -3.64 13.08
CA SER A 10 22.77 -3.49 14.25
C SER A 10 21.29 -3.80 13.98
N ALA A 11 20.86 -3.90 12.72
CA ALA A 11 19.48 -4.25 12.35
C ALA A 11 19.29 -5.77 12.08
N VAL A 12 20.37 -6.55 12.06
CA VAL A 12 20.34 -7.96 11.65
C VAL A 12 19.87 -8.88 12.79
N HIS A 13 20.01 -8.47 14.06
CA HIS A 13 19.65 -9.33 15.20
C HIS A 13 18.14 -9.46 15.48
N THR A 14 17.29 -8.67 14.82
CA THR A 14 15.83 -8.72 15.00
C THR A 14 15.09 -9.39 13.83
N ILE A 15 15.80 -9.93 12.85
CA ILE A 15 15.20 -10.58 11.68
C ILE A 15 14.82 -12.02 12.04
N PRO A 16 13.52 -12.39 12.05
CA PRO A 16 13.09 -13.77 12.31
C PRO A 16 13.73 -14.74 11.31
N SER A 17 14.08 -15.96 11.74
CA SER A 17 14.68 -17.01 10.88
C SER A 17 13.81 -17.45 9.70
N THR A 18 12.53 -17.05 9.68
CA THR A 18 11.58 -17.28 8.58
C THR A 18 11.56 -16.14 7.56
N THR A 19 12.32 -15.07 7.79
CA THR A 19 12.42 -13.91 6.91
C THR A 19 13.53 -14.13 5.89
N HIS A 20 13.16 -14.23 4.62
CA HIS A 20 14.13 -14.32 3.55
C HIS A 20 14.12 -13.06 2.68
N PHE A 21 13.21 -12.12 2.95
CA PHE A 21 13.09 -10.87 2.22
C PHE A 21 13.03 -9.70 3.18
N VAL A 22 13.75 -8.65 2.83
CA VAL A 22 13.70 -7.38 3.53
C VAL A 22 13.55 -6.29 2.49
N LEU A 23 12.50 -5.50 2.60
CA LEU A 23 12.42 -4.24 1.86
C LEU A 23 13.34 -3.24 2.58
N ILE A 24 14.22 -2.58 1.85
CA ILE A 24 15.14 -1.58 2.38
C ILE A 24 14.73 -0.22 1.82
N ARG A 25 14.61 0.78 2.71
CA ARG A 25 14.37 2.18 2.32
C ARG A 25 15.00 3.11 3.34
N GLY A 26 15.77 4.12 2.94
CA GLY A 26 16.27 5.13 3.88
C GLY A 26 17.16 4.53 4.99
N GLY A 27 17.84 3.41 4.70
CA GLY A 27 18.58 2.63 5.69
C GLY A 27 17.72 1.86 6.72
N LYS A 28 16.38 1.89 6.59
CA LYS A 28 15.45 1.10 7.38
C LYS A 28 15.14 -0.23 6.70
N ALA A 29 14.94 -1.26 7.52
CA ALA A 29 14.67 -2.62 7.09
C ALA A 29 13.25 -3.05 7.47
N PHE A 30 12.48 -3.53 6.49
CA PHE A 30 11.11 -3.99 6.63
C PHE A 30 11.02 -5.49 6.27
N PRO A 31 11.10 -6.39 7.26
CA PRO A 31 11.17 -7.83 7.00
C PRO A 31 9.84 -8.41 6.54
N ILE A 32 9.89 -9.25 5.49
CA ILE A 32 8.77 -10.02 4.94
C ILE A 32 9.12 -11.52 4.98
N ALA A 33 8.25 -12.32 5.59
CA ALA A 33 8.43 -13.77 5.61
C ALA A 33 8.15 -14.38 4.23
N SER A 34 8.93 -15.37 3.81
CA SER A 34 8.87 -15.95 2.44
C SER A 34 7.52 -16.54 2.10
N LYS A 35 6.81 -17.05 3.11
CA LYS A 35 5.45 -17.55 2.95
C LYS A 35 4.46 -16.48 2.49
N HIS A 36 4.84 -15.20 2.45
CA HIS A 36 4.00 -14.10 1.96
C HIS A 36 4.48 -13.52 0.62
N LEU A 37 5.59 -14.03 0.06
CA LEU A 37 6.14 -13.53 -1.21
C LEU A 37 5.16 -13.69 -2.36
N TYR A 38 4.41 -14.79 -2.37
CA TYR A 38 3.41 -15.09 -3.40
C TYR A 38 2.33 -13.99 -3.56
N ARG A 39 2.18 -13.10 -2.56
CA ARG A 39 1.25 -11.97 -2.61
C ARG A 39 1.74 -10.81 -3.48
N PHE A 40 3.02 -10.81 -3.85
CA PHE A 40 3.65 -9.75 -4.62
C PHE A 40 4.17 -10.36 -5.90
N ARG A 41 3.38 -10.28 -6.98
CA ARG A 41 3.77 -10.93 -8.25
C ARG A 41 5.13 -10.43 -8.74
N TYR A 42 5.42 -9.14 -8.59
CA TYR A 42 6.72 -8.57 -8.94
C TYR A 42 7.86 -9.20 -8.14
N LEU A 43 7.71 -9.35 -6.81
CA LEU A 43 8.75 -9.93 -5.96
C LEU A 43 8.89 -11.45 -6.19
N ASP A 44 7.78 -12.16 -6.45
CA ASP A 44 7.79 -13.59 -6.78
C ASP A 44 8.51 -13.82 -8.12
N GLU A 45 8.22 -13.03 -9.14
CA GLU A 45 8.88 -13.11 -10.45
C GLU A 45 10.36 -12.73 -10.37
N TRP A 46 10.68 -11.61 -9.71
CA TRP A 46 12.06 -11.20 -9.46
C TRP A 46 12.84 -12.30 -8.74
N PHE A 47 12.22 -12.95 -7.75
CA PHE A 47 12.83 -14.07 -7.05
C PHE A 47 13.07 -15.28 -7.96
N ARG A 48 12.10 -15.66 -8.80
CA ARG A 48 12.26 -16.78 -9.74
C ARG A 48 13.41 -16.54 -10.71
N VAL A 49 13.51 -15.34 -11.27
CA VAL A 49 14.63 -14.96 -12.16
C VAL A 49 15.98 -15.08 -11.44
N GLN A 50 16.09 -14.51 -10.24
CA GLN A 50 17.33 -14.59 -9.45
C GLN A 50 17.66 -16.03 -9.01
N ALA A 51 16.65 -16.87 -8.74
CA ALA A 51 16.82 -18.27 -8.39
C ALA A 51 17.35 -19.11 -9.56
N GLU A 52 16.88 -18.84 -10.78
CA GLU A 52 17.33 -19.51 -12.00
C GLU A 52 18.79 -19.19 -12.33
N ASP A 53 19.24 -17.98 -12.02
CA ASP A 53 20.65 -17.57 -12.15
C ASP A 53 21.56 -18.18 -11.05
N ASP A 54 20.97 -18.59 -9.91
CA ASP A 54 21.64 -19.05 -8.69
C ASP A 54 21.46 -20.57 -8.41
N ILE A 55 21.53 -21.45 -9.43
CA ILE A 55 21.34 -22.91 -9.30
C ILE A 55 22.20 -23.55 -8.19
N GLY A 56 23.35 -22.96 -7.84
CA GLY A 56 24.23 -23.42 -6.75
C GLY A 56 23.86 -22.95 -5.33
N LEU A 57 23.01 -21.93 -5.17
CA LEU A 57 22.71 -21.27 -3.88
C LEU A 57 21.33 -21.62 -3.31
N LEU A 58 20.42 -22.17 -4.14
CA LEU A 58 19.07 -22.57 -3.77
C LEU A 58 19.00 -23.65 -2.67
N ALA A 59 20.09 -24.40 -2.45
CA ALA A 59 20.18 -25.40 -1.40
C ALA A 59 20.55 -24.82 -0.02
N SER A 60 20.99 -23.55 0.05
CA SER A 60 21.29 -22.89 1.34
C SER A 60 20.12 -21.97 1.73
N SER A 61 19.21 -22.49 2.53
CA SER A 61 17.94 -21.87 2.93
C SER A 61 18.06 -20.66 3.87
N ASN A 62 19.15 -19.88 3.82
CA ASN A 62 19.44 -18.78 4.76
C ASN A 62 19.85 -17.47 4.07
N VAL A 63 19.69 -17.34 2.74
CA VAL A 63 20.05 -16.10 2.04
C VAL A 63 18.96 -15.05 2.28
N LEU A 64 19.29 -14.02 3.07
CA LEU A 64 18.49 -12.81 3.20
C LEU A 64 18.59 -12.02 1.88
N ARG A 65 17.49 -11.91 1.14
CA ARG A 65 17.39 -11.10 -0.06
C ARG A 65 16.90 -9.70 0.32
N GLN A 66 17.56 -8.68 -0.23
CA GLN A 66 17.22 -7.28 0.02
C GLN A 66 16.66 -6.69 -1.26
N VAL A 67 15.55 -5.97 -1.14
CA VAL A 67 14.93 -5.23 -2.24
C VAL A 67 14.93 -3.77 -1.85
N ASP A 68 15.76 -2.99 -2.54
CA ASP A 68 15.83 -1.55 -2.34
C ASP A 68 14.59 -0.89 -2.96
N ILE A 69 13.87 -0.14 -2.14
CA ILE A 69 12.74 0.68 -2.55
C ILE A 69 13.24 2.11 -2.72
N GLU A 70 13.05 2.66 -3.91
CA GLU A 70 13.50 4.02 -4.24
C GLU A 70 12.95 5.06 -3.26
N GLU A 71 13.86 5.79 -2.60
CA GLU A 71 13.52 6.75 -1.54
C GLU A 71 12.68 7.92 -2.06
N ASP A 72 12.83 8.24 -3.35
CA ASP A 72 12.20 9.36 -4.04
C ASP A 72 10.72 9.08 -4.38
N LEU A 73 10.34 7.79 -4.46
CA LEU A 73 9.02 7.38 -4.95
C LEU A 73 8.04 7.03 -3.84
N PHE A 74 8.52 6.48 -2.72
CA PHE A 74 7.68 5.96 -1.64
C PHE A 74 8.16 6.49 -0.30
N THR A 75 7.31 6.48 0.73
CA THR A 75 7.70 6.83 2.11
C THR A 75 7.95 5.61 2.98
N ASP A 76 8.65 5.79 4.11
CA ASP A 76 8.84 4.72 5.10
C ASP A 76 7.51 4.14 5.59
N ASP A 77 6.50 5.00 5.76
CA ASP A 77 5.18 4.59 6.21
C ASP A 77 4.50 3.71 5.15
N ALA A 78 4.58 4.06 3.86
CA ALA A 78 4.05 3.22 2.79
C ALA A 78 4.71 1.82 2.78
N VAL A 79 6.03 1.74 2.94
CA VAL A 79 6.76 0.46 3.02
C VAL A 79 6.37 -0.31 4.29
N ALA A 80 6.21 0.37 5.42
CA ALA A 80 5.75 -0.23 6.67
C ALA A 80 4.34 -0.84 6.54
N ILE A 81 3.44 -0.16 5.82
CA ILE A 81 2.07 -0.62 5.55
C ILE A 81 2.10 -1.92 4.75
N VAL A 82 2.85 -1.94 3.64
CA VAL A 82 2.99 -3.13 2.79
C VAL A 82 3.58 -4.31 3.57
N ALA A 83 4.67 -4.08 4.32
CA ALA A 83 5.27 -5.11 5.15
C ALA A 83 4.35 -5.56 6.30
N GLY A 84 3.54 -4.64 6.85
CA GLY A 84 2.54 -4.92 7.87
C GLY A 84 1.40 -5.79 7.34
N TYR A 85 0.92 -5.53 6.12
CA TYR A 85 -0.13 -6.33 5.48
C TYR A 85 0.26 -7.81 5.35
N CYS A 86 1.55 -8.09 5.12
CA CYS A 86 2.07 -9.45 5.06
C CYS A 86 1.83 -10.24 6.36
N ARG A 87 1.73 -9.56 7.51
CA ARG A 87 1.55 -10.20 8.82
C ARG A 87 0.12 -10.62 9.07
N LEU A 88 -0.83 -10.21 8.23
CA LEU A 88 -2.22 -10.60 8.39
C LEU A 88 -2.39 -12.10 8.09
N PRO A 89 -3.12 -12.84 8.95
CA PRO A 89 -3.38 -14.25 8.75
C PRO A 89 -4.03 -14.41 7.38
N THR A 90 -3.39 -15.24 6.55
CA THR A 90 -3.69 -15.57 5.16
C THR A 90 -5.09 -15.18 4.69
N TYR A 91 -5.14 -14.06 3.97
CA TYR A 91 -6.27 -13.70 3.14
C TYR A 91 -6.38 -14.71 2.01
N THR A 92 -7.60 -15.16 1.75
CA THR A 92 -7.92 -15.90 0.53
C THR A 92 -8.26 -14.82 -0.49
N PRO A 93 -7.53 -14.68 -1.61
CA PRO A 93 -7.82 -13.65 -2.59
C PRO A 93 -9.30 -13.74 -2.96
N SER A 94 -10.11 -12.79 -2.49
CA SER A 94 -11.45 -12.64 -3.02
C SER A 94 -11.24 -12.04 -4.38
N ALA A 95 -11.25 -12.89 -5.41
CA ALA A 95 -11.17 -12.48 -6.81
C ALA A 95 -12.18 -11.38 -7.18
N ASP A 96 -13.18 -11.15 -6.33
CA ASP A 96 -14.10 -10.03 -6.41
C ASP A 96 -14.14 -9.27 -5.08
N ILE A 97 -13.35 -8.21 -4.90
CA ILE A 97 -13.73 -7.21 -3.90
C ILE A 97 -14.86 -6.37 -4.51
N PRO A 98 -16.07 -6.35 -3.91
CA PRO A 98 -17.20 -5.65 -4.48
C PRO A 98 -16.93 -4.14 -4.54
N ARG A 99 -17.39 -3.50 -5.63
CA ARG A 99 -17.33 -2.04 -5.79
C ARG A 99 -18.25 -1.29 -4.82
N ASP A 100 -19.23 -2.00 -4.27
CA ASP A 100 -20.16 -1.50 -3.27
C ASP A 100 -19.48 -1.46 -1.88
N VAL A 101 -19.54 -0.30 -1.23
CA VAL A 101 -18.85 -0.03 0.04
C VAL A 101 -19.39 -0.89 1.18
N ASP A 102 -20.69 -1.11 1.26
CA ASP A 102 -21.30 -1.88 2.34
C ASP A 102 -20.92 -3.36 2.19
N ARG A 103 -20.99 -3.88 0.95
CA ARG A 103 -20.51 -5.23 0.65
C ARG A 103 -19.01 -5.39 0.84
N PHE A 104 -18.21 -4.34 0.65
CA PHE A 104 -16.78 -4.37 0.96
C PHE A 104 -16.56 -4.56 2.45
N LEU A 105 -17.24 -3.75 3.28
CA LEU A 105 -17.12 -3.80 4.74
C LEU A 105 -17.58 -5.14 5.33
N GLU A 106 -18.55 -5.80 4.70
CA GLU A 106 -19.01 -7.15 5.06
C GLU A 106 -17.97 -8.24 4.75
N ARG A 107 -17.11 -8.05 3.75
CA ARG A 107 -16.16 -9.08 3.28
C ARG A 107 -14.78 -8.98 3.92
N ILE A 108 -14.38 -7.82 4.42
CA ILE A 108 -13.10 -7.69 5.12
C ILE A 108 -13.15 -8.37 6.49
N THR A 109 -12.07 -9.07 6.84
CA THR A 109 -11.91 -9.71 8.13
C THR A 109 -11.71 -8.69 9.25
N GLU A 110 -11.94 -9.11 10.51
CA GLU A 110 -11.65 -8.25 11.67
C GLU A 110 -10.17 -7.87 11.77
N ALA A 111 -9.27 -8.76 11.33
CA ALA A 111 -7.84 -8.48 11.27
C ALA A 111 -7.51 -7.39 10.23
N GLU A 112 -8.14 -7.43 9.06
CA GLU A 112 -8.00 -6.39 8.03
C GLU A 112 -8.63 -5.07 8.46
N ARG A 113 -9.79 -5.11 9.13
CA ARG A 113 -10.42 -3.93 9.71
C ARG A 113 -9.53 -3.29 10.76
N THR A 114 -8.94 -4.10 11.64
CA THR A 114 -7.98 -3.67 12.66
C THR A 114 -6.68 -3.16 12.03
N PHE A 115 -6.21 -3.79 10.97
CA PHE A 115 -5.06 -3.31 10.21
C PHE A 115 -5.35 -1.94 9.61
N LEU A 116 -6.47 -1.78 8.91
CA LEU A 116 -6.87 -0.52 8.34
C LEU A 116 -7.04 0.55 9.43
N SER A 117 -7.68 0.25 10.56
CA SER A 117 -7.80 1.24 11.64
C SER A 117 -6.44 1.63 12.22
N ASN A 118 -5.51 0.69 12.40
CA ASN A 118 -4.19 0.95 13.00
C ASN A 118 -3.20 1.61 12.02
N VAL A 119 -3.24 1.24 10.74
CA VAL A 119 -2.43 1.84 9.67
C VAL A 119 -2.83 3.29 9.42
N LEU A 120 -4.07 3.66 9.75
CA LEU A 120 -4.69 4.90 9.32
C LEU A 120 -4.97 5.86 10.48
N THR A 121 -4.58 5.47 11.69
CA THR A 121 -4.44 6.39 12.80
C THR A 121 -2.95 6.75 12.88
N PRO A 122 -2.52 7.92 12.38
CA PRO A 122 -1.12 8.30 12.46
C PRO A 122 -0.69 8.25 13.93
N THR A 123 0.48 7.69 14.19
CA THR A 123 1.10 7.62 15.53
C THR A 123 1.34 9.01 16.14
N ALA A 124 1.17 10.09 15.35
CA ALA A 124 1.07 11.46 15.81
C ALA A 124 -0.28 12.08 15.37
N PRO A 125 -1.18 12.43 16.30
CA PRO A 125 -2.52 12.95 16.00
C PRO A 125 -2.54 14.39 15.44
N GLU A 126 -1.41 15.05 15.23
CA GLU A 126 -1.34 16.48 14.90
C GLU A 126 -1.67 16.83 13.43
N GLN A 127 -1.88 15.85 12.54
CA GLN A 127 -2.14 16.13 11.12
C GLN A 127 -3.24 15.24 10.54
N GLY A 128 -4.51 15.64 10.68
CA GLY A 128 -5.66 14.93 10.10
C GLY A 128 -5.65 14.84 8.56
N SER A 129 -4.71 15.48 7.86
CA SER A 129 -4.55 15.39 6.39
C SER A 129 -3.56 14.30 5.93
N THR A 130 -2.85 13.60 6.83
CA THR A 130 -1.80 12.64 6.44
C THR A 130 -2.31 11.23 6.22
N THR A 131 -3.40 10.83 6.88
CA THR A 131 -3.96 9.47 6.80
C THR A 131 -4.25 8.99 5.37
N LEU A 132 -4.90 9.82 4.55
CA LEU A 132 -5.21 9.45 3.17
C LEU A 132 -4.00 9.53 2.25
N ARG A 133 -3.09 10.48 2.51
CA ARG A 133 -1.84 10.56 1.80
C ARG A 133 -1.04 9.25 1.95
N PHE A 134 -0.91 8.72 3.16
CA PHE A 134 -0.24 7.43 3.38
C PHE A 134 -0.99 6.27 2.70
N SER A 135 -2.33 6.31 2.66
CA SER A 135 -3.13 5.34 1.92
C SER A 135 -2.81 5.36 0.42
N PHE A 136 -2.66 6.55 -0.17
CA PHE A 136 -2.33 6.70 -1.59
C PHE A 136 -0.89 6.31 -1.92
N GLU A 137 0.06 6.64 -1.05
CA GLU A 137 1.46 6.20 -1.23
C GLU A 137 1.58 4.67 -1.08
N ALA A 138 0.86 4.07 -0.13
CA ALA A 138 0.77 2.62 0.00
C ALA A 138 0.04 1.97 -1.19
N LEU A 139 -0.99 2.60 -1.76
CA LEU A 139 -1.66 2.16 -3.00
C LEU A 139 -0.67 2.12 -4.17
N LYS A 140 0.13 3.19 -4.35
CA LYS A 140 1.16 3.22 -5.39
C LYS A 140 2.21 2.12 -5.21
N LEU A 141 2.62 1.88 -3.97
CA LEU A 141 3.60 0.82 -3.68
C LEU A 141 2.99 -0.57 -3.89
N ALA A 142 1.73 -0.78 -3.51
CA ALA A 142 1.01 -2.03 -3.75
C ALA A 142 0.86 -2.31 -5.26
N GLU A 143 0.55 -1.29 -6.05
CA GLU A 143 0.50 -1.38 -7.52
C GLU A 143 1.88 -1.73 -8.10
N PHE A 144 2.94 -1.02 -7.67
CA PHE A 144 4.31 -1.27 -8.11
C PHE A 144 4.76 -2.71 -7.82
N LEU A 145 4.45 -3.21 -6.62
CA LEU A 145 4.77 -4.59 -6.22
C LEU A 145 3.77 -5.64 -6.76
N GLN A 146 2.74 -5.19 -7.48
CA GLN A 146 1.66 -6.01 -8.02
C GLN A 146 1.01 -6.88 -6.95
N CYS A 147 0.57 -6.24 -5.87
CA CYS A 147 -0.16 -6.84 -4.76
C CYS A 147 -1.65 -6.52 -4.89
N ASP A 148 -2.34 -7.25 -5.75
CA ASP A 148 -3.74 -7.02 -6.10
C ASP A 148 -4.65 -7.00 -4.86
N ASP A 149 -4.40 -7.88 -3.90
CA ASP A 149 -5.19 -7.97 -2.66
C ASP A 149 -5.04 -6.71 -1.79
N LEU A 150 -3.81 -6.22 -1.62
CA LEU A 150 -3.55 -5.00 -0.86
C LEU A 150 -4.10 -3.77 -1.60
N LEU A 151 -3.95 -3.73 -2.92
CA LEU A 151 -4.50 -2.67 -3.75
C LEU A 151 -6.02 -2.58 -3.58
N ALA A 152 -6.71 -3.72 -3.64
CA ALA A 152 -8.15 -3.79 -3.49
C ALA A 152 -8.60 -3.42 -2.06
N LEU A 153 -7.88 -3.89 -1.03
CA LEU A 153 -8.16 -3.54 0.37
C LEU A 153 -8.00 -2.04 0.64
N LEU A 154 -6.90 -1.43 0.18
CA LEU A 154 -6.66 0.00 0.34
C LEU A 154 -7.64 0.84 -0.51
N SER A 155 -8.00 0.38 -1.71
CA SER A 155 -8.98 1.07 -2.56
C SER A 155 -10.37 1.06 -1.92
N GLY A 156 -10.80 -0.09 -1.41
CA GLY A 156 -12.06 -0.20 -0.66
C GLY A 156 -12.06 0.68 0.58
N PHE A 157 -10.93 0.75 1.31
CA PHE A 157 -10.80 1.68 2.43
C PHE A 157 -10.94 3.14 2.00
N VAL A 158 -10.25 3.59 0.94
CA VAL A 158 -10.39 4.95 0.43
C VAL A 158 -11.85 5.22 0.01
N ALA A 159 -12.50 4.28 -0.66
CA ALA A 159 -13.91 4.39 -1.02
C ALA A 159 -14.81 4.55 0.22
N THR A 160 -14.57 3.81 1.30
CA THR A 160 -15.33 3.97 2.56
C THR A 160 -15.15 5.36 3.17
N ARG A 161 -13.98 5.98 3.00
CA ARG A 161 -13.70 7.34 3.48
C ARG A 161 -14.36 8.40 2.61
N LEU A 162 -14.63 8.13 1.34
CA LEU A 162 -15.30 9.05 0.43
C LEU A 162 -16.83 8.88 0.43
N ASN A 163 -17.33 7.70 0.78
CA ASN A 163 -18.76 7.40 0.78
C ASN A 163 -19.55 8.40 1.65
N GLY A 164 -20.66 8.90 1.11
CA GLY A 164 -21.53 9.87 1.79
C GLY A 164 -20.95 11.27 1.95
N LYS A 165 -19.75 11.56 1.41
CA LYS A 165 -19.19 12.92 1.42
C LYS A 165 -19.66 13.73 0.23
N THR A 166 -19.86 15.03 0.45
CA THR A 166 -20.10 15.97 -0.66
C THR A 166 -18.83 16.20 -1.48
N THR A 167 -18.96 16.74 -2.69
CA THR A 167 -17.82 17.10 -3.55
C THR A 167 -16.81 17.99 -2.83
N GLU A 168 -17.28 19.01 -2.09
CA GLU A 168 -16.41 19.90 -1.31
C GLU A 168 -15.70 19.18 -0.16
N GLN A 169 -16.41 18.28 0.52
CA GLN A 169 -15.80 17.46 1.57
C GLN A 169 -14.75 16.50 1.00
N MET A 170 -14.98 15.92 -0.18
CA MET A 170 -14.00 15.08 -0.87
C MET A 170 -12.78 15.89 -1.32
N ARG A 171 -12.98 17.08 -1.90
CA ARG A 171 -11.88 17.99 -2.30
C ARG A 171 -11.02 18.37 -1.11
N ALA A 172 -11.63 18.82 -0.02
CA ALA A 172 -10.91 19.16 1.22
C ALA A 172 -10.13 17.96 1.77
N LEU A 173 -10.74 16.78 1.75
CA LEU A 173 -10.15 15.54 2.24
C LEU A 173 -8.95 15.08 1.38
N LEU A 174 -9.05 15.26 0.06
CA LEU A 174 -8.01 14.90 -0.91
C LEU A 174 -6.99 16.03 -1.14
N MET A 175 -7.12 17.15 -0.43
CA MET A 175 -6.31 18.36 -0.63
C MET A 175 -6.30 18.85 -2.09
N ILE A 176 -7.42 18.64 -2.80
CA ILE A 176 -7.62 19.18 -4.15
C ILE A 176 -7.98 20.66 -3.97
N PRO A 177 -7.13 21.61 -4.41
CA PRO A 177 -7.41 23.02 -4.18
C PRO A 177 -8.67 23.43 -4.93
N SER A 178 -9.53 24.23 -4.30
CA SER A 178 -10.53 25.00 -5.03
C SER A 178 -9.81 26.04 -5.87
N GLY A 179 -10.19 26.21 -7.13
CA GLY A 179 -9.60 27.21 -8.02
C GLY A 179 -8.39 26.77 -8.86
N THR A 180 -7.98 25.50 -8.89
CA THR A 180 -6.91 25.08 -9.83
C THR A 180 -7.37 25.20 -11.28
N PRO A 181 -6.47 25.45 -12.26
CA PRO A 181 -6.82 25.65 -13.68
C PRO A 181 -7.63 24.52 -14.34
N ASP A 182 -7.75 23.35 -13.69
CA ASP A 182 -8.70 22.30 -14.06
C ASP A 182 -10.18 22.63 -13.75
N GLU A 183 -10.48 23.74 -13.05
CA GLU A 183 -11.84 24.32 -12.99
C GLU A 183 -12.33 24.83 -14.35
N HIS A 184 -11.44 24.94 -15.35
CA HIS A 184 -11.83 25.11 -16.74
C HIS A 184 -12.30 23.82 -17.43
N LEU A 185 -12.09 22.63 -16.85
CA LEU A 185 -12.56 21.36 -17.42
C LEU A 185 -14.07 21.18 -17.25
N PHE A 186 -14.68 21.82 -16.25
CA PHE A 186 -16.12 21.80 -16.02
C PHE A 186 -16.61 23.23 -15.86
N THR A 187 -17.27 23.76 -16.90
CA THR A 187 -17.96 25.05 -16.79
C THR A 187 -19.03 24.99 -15.71
N GLU A 188 -19.47 26.13 -15.16
CA GLU A 188 -20.60 26.15 -14.21
C GLU A 188 -21.85 25.46 -14.80
N GLU A 189 -22.03 25.56 -16.11
CA GLU A 189 -23.05 24.84 -16.87
C GLU A 189 -22.83 23.32 -16.84
N THR A 190 -21.60 22.83 -17.02
CA THR A 190 -21.29 21.39 -16.93
C THR A 190 -21.50 20.86 -15.51
N LEU A 191 -21.10 21.61 -14.48
CA LEU A 191 -21.37 21.25 -13.09
C LEU A 191 -22.87 21.25 -12.78
N TYR A 192 -23.63 22.19 -13.33
CA TYR A 192 -25.08 22.23 -13.21
C TYR A 192 -25.73 21.03 -13.91
N MET A 193 -25.30 20.69 -15.13
CA MET A 193 -25.79 19.53 -15.88
C MET A 193 -25.49 18.22 -15.16
N LEU A 194 -24.27 18.02 -14.65
CA LEU A 194 -23.91 16.81 -13.88
C LEU A 194 -24.74 16.69 -12.60
N ARG A 195 -24.94 17.80 -11.87
CA ARG A 195 -25.81 17.81 -10.67
C ARG A 195 -27.26 17.52 -11.02
N ALA A 196 -27.76 18.09 -12.12
CA ALA A 196 -29.12 17.84 -12.59
C ALA A 196 -29.30 16.36 -13.00
N GLU A 197 -28.35 15.78 -13.70
CA GLU A 197 -28.39 14.37 -14.12
C GLU A 197 -28.33 13.41 -12.92
N ASP A 198 -27.47 13.67 -11.93
CA ASP A 198 -27.45 12.91 -10.66
C ASP A 198 -28.78 13.02 -9.90
N SER A 199 -29.40 14.21 -9.91
CA SER A 199 -30.70 14.44 -9.25
C SER A 199 -31.87 13.72 -9.92
N TRP A 200 -31.74 13.42 -11.22
CA TRP A 200 -32.76 12.73 -12.01
C TRP A 200 -32.59 11.20 -12.00
N ASN A 201 -31.38 10.71 -11.72
CA ASN A 201 -31.05 9.28 -11.66
C ASN A 201 -31.10 8.69 -10.23
N GLN A 202 -31.19 9.53 -9.19
CA GLN A 202 -31.53 9.13 -7.81
C GLN A 202 -33.04 9.01 -7.62
#